data_AF-A0A9X0UF54-F1
#
_entry.id   AF-A0A9X0UF54-F1
#
_cell.length_a   1.000
_cell.length_b   1.000
_cell.length_c   1.000
_cell.angle_alpha   90.00
_cell.angle_beta   90.00
_cell.angle_gamma   90.00
#
_symmetry.space_group_name_H-M   'P 1'
#
loop_
_entity.id
_entity.type
_entity.pdbx_description
1 polymer ?
#
loop_
_entity_poly.entity_id
_entity_poly.type
_entity_poly.pdbx_seq_one_letter_code
_entity_poly.pdbx_strand_id
1 'polypeptide(L)'
;MWRFLKDHHDQIGSTTALLGLVVGIGGFALTIQQLQSTAQALRASNTYQVQKDARELVDKVRADERFRAAMQAGVLPENDSAVLENLWKMFNFYVSVFRQSEADGLSPQFVASFRRDFCAFVQKPLVAQGWDRLRAADQLGADQEEMRRRWCP
;
A
#
# COMPACT_ATOMS: atom_id res chain seq x y z
N MET A 1 -46.25 -10.75 -48.79
CA MET A 1 -45.78 -10.74 -47.39
C MET A 1 -44.50 -11.54 -47.18
N TRP A 2 -44.40 -12.78 -47.70
CA TRP A 2 -43.21 -13.64 -47.49
C TRP A 2 -41.95 -13.22 -48.28
N ARG A 3 -42.09 -12.53 -49.42
CA ARG A 3 -40.94 -12.04 -50.21
C ARG A 3 -40.28 -10.77 -49.64
N PHE A 4 -41.03 -9.91 -48.96
CA PHE A 4 -40.52 -8.67 -48.35
C PHE A 4 -39.61 -8.93 -47.13
N LEU A 5 -39.89 -10.01 -46.38
CA LEU A 5 -39.05 -10.46 -45.27
C LEU A 5 -37.74 -11.12 -45.73
N LYS A 6 -37.67 -11.59 -46.98
CA LYS A 6 -36.51 -12.30 -47.52
C LYS A 6 -35.49 -11.33 -48.13
N ASP A 7 -35.96 -10.26 -48.77
CA ASP A 7 -35.09 -9.27 -49.41
C ASP A 7 -34.44 -8.27 -48.43
N HIS A 8 -34.86 -8.24 -47.15
CA HIS A 8 -34.33 -7.33 -46.12
C HIS A 8 -33.71 -8.05 -44.92
N HIS A 9 -33.64 -9.39 -44.94
CA HIS A 9 -33.08 -10.19 -43.85
C HIS A 9 -31.59 -9.88 -43.60
N ASP A 10 -30.82 -9.60 -44.66
CA ASP A 10 -29.40 -9.26 -44.58
C ASP A 10 -29.16 -7.83 -44.05
N GLN A 11 -30.08 -6.89 -44.32
CA GLN A 11 -30.02 -5.53 -43.76
C GLN A 11 -30.44 -5.51 -42.28
N ILE A 12 -31.45 -6.30 -41.90
CA ILE A 12 -31.90 -6.37 -40.51
C ILE A 12 -30.85 -7.09 -39.65
N GLY A 13 -30.26 -8.19 -40.14
CA GLY A 13 -29.22 -8.94 -39.44
C GLY A 13 -27.92 -8.16 -39.22
N SER A 14 -27.48 -7.38 -40.20
CA SER A 14 -26.29 -6.52 -40.07
C SER A 14 -26.52 -5.34 -39.12
N THR A 15 -27.71 -4.75 -39.12
CA THR A 15 -28.05 -3.62 -38.22
C THR A 15 -28.19 -4.08 -36.76
N THR A 16 -28.78 -5.27 -36.52
CA THR A 16 -28.87 -5.84 -35.16
C THR A 16 -27.52 -6.30 -34.64
N ALA A 17 -26.64 -6.87 -35.49
CA ALA A 17 -25.28 -7.23 -35.10
C ALA A 17 -24.44 -5.99 -34.74
N LEU A 18 -24.57 -4.89 -35.49
CA LEU A 18 -23.92 -3.60 -35.18
C LEU A 18 -24.44 -2.98 -33.87
N LEU A 19 -25.75 -2.99 -33.65
CA LEU A 19 -26.35 -2.54 -32.38
C LEU A 19 -25.88 -3.40 -31.20
N GLY A 20 -25.81 -4.72 -31.36
CA GLY A 20 -25.28 -5.64 -30.35
C GLY A 20 -23.80 -5.37 -30.04
N LEU A 21 -22.99 -5.06 -31.05
CA LEU A 21 -21.58 -4.70 -30.88
C LEU A 21 -21.43 -3.37 -30.12
N VAL A 22 -22.23 -2.35 -30.44
CA VAL A 22 -22.20 -1.04 -29.77
C VAL A 22 -22.65 -1.16 -28.31
N VAL A 23 -23.71 -1.93 -28.04
CA VAL A 23 -24.16 -2.21 -26.66
C VAL A 23 -23.13 -3.03 -25.90
N GLY A 24 -22.48 -4.01 -26.53
CA GLY A 24 -21.40 -4.80 -25.94
C GLY A 24 -20.16 -3.97 -25.59
N ILE A 25 -19.72 -3.09 -26.50
CA ILE A 25 -18.61 -2.15 -26.26
C ILE A 25 -18.97 -1.15 -25.15
N GLY A 26 -20.19 -0.60 -25.17
CA GLY A 26 -20.67 0.31 -24.13
C GLY A 26 -20.74 -0.35 -22.75
N GLY A 27 -21.24 -1.59 -22.68
CA GLY A 27 -21.29 -2.37 -21.43
C GLY A 27 -19.89 -2.69 -20.87
N PHE A 28 -18.93 -3.01 -21.76
CA PHE A 28 -17.55 -3.25 -21.36
C PHE A 28 -16.87 -1.96 -20.86
N ALA A 29 -17.10 -0.83 -21.51
CA ALA A 29 -16.60 0.48 -21.08
C ALA A 29 -17.14 0.87 -19.69
N LEU A 30 -18.43 0.67 -19.43
CA LEU A 30 -19.04 0.91 -18.12
C LEU A 30 -18.46 -0.02 -17.04
N THR A 31 -18.20 -1.28 -17.38
CA THR A 31 -17.57 -2.24 -16.47
C THR A 31 -16.13 -1.84 -16.14
N ILE A 32 -15.36 -1.38 -17.13
CA ILE A 32 -14.02 -0.82 -16.91
C ILE A 32 -14.10 0.40 -15.99
N GLN A 33 -15.05 1.31 -16.23
CA GLN A 33 -15.24 2.49 -15.39
C GLN A 33 -15.61 2.10 -13.95
N GLN A 34 -16.46 1.09 -13.77
CA GLN A 34 -16.82 0.57 -12.46
C GLN A 34 -15.61 -0.08 -11.76
N LEU A 35 -14.82 -0.88 -12.46
CA LEU A 35 -13.58 -1.46 -11.93
C LEU A 35 -12.58 -0.38 -11.51
N GLN A 36 -12.43 0.68 -12.30
CA GLN A 36 -11.58 1.83 -11.96
C GLN A 36 -12.10 2.56 -10.71
N SER A 37 -13.41 2.80 -10.61
CA SER A 37 -14.03 3.43 -9.44
C SER A 37 -13.87 2.57 -8.19
N THR A 38 -14.10 1.25 -8.29
CA THR A 38 -13.88 0.30 -7.19
C THR A 38 -12.41 0.25 -6.79
N ALA A 39 -11.47 0.23 -7.74
CA ALA A 39 -10.04 0.27 -7.44
C ALA A 39 -9.64 1.57 -6.71
N GLN A 40 -10.20 2.72 -7.11
CA GLN A 40 -9.97 3.98 -6.42
C GLN A 40 -10.55 3.96 -5.00
N ALA A 41 -11.77 3.45 -4.81
CA ALA A 41 -12.40 3.31 -3.50
C ALA A 41 -11.58 2.38 -2.58
N LEU A 42 -11.09 1.25 -3.10
CA LEU A 42 -10.22 0.33 -2.37
C LEU A 42 -8.90 1.00 -1.96
N ARG A 43 -8.25 1.73 -2.87
CA ARG A 43 -7.04 2.50 -2.56
C ARG A 43 -7.27 3.54 -1.47
N ALA A 44 -8.39 4.26 -1.52
CA ALA A 44 -8.77 5.23 -0.50
C ALA A 44 -9.03 4.56 0.86
N SER A 45 -9.72 3.42 0.87
CA SER A 45 -9.98 2.63 2.07
C SER A 45 -8.69 2.13 2.71
N ASN A 46 -7.80 1.52 1.92
CA ASN A 46 -6.48 1.07 2.38
C ASN A 46 -5.63 2.24 2.91
N THR A 47 -5.63 3.37 2.21
CA THR A 47 -4.93 4.59 2.65
C THR A 47 -5.43 5.04 4.03
N TYR A 48 -6.74 5.08 4.24
CA TYR A 48 -7.32 5.43 5.53
C TYR A 48 -6.95 4.45 6.63
N GLN A 49 -7.00 3.14 6.35
CA GLN A 49 -6.59 2.10 7.29
C GLN A 49 -5.12 2.23 7.68
N VAL A 50 -4.21 2.37 6.71
CA VAL A 50 -2.79 2.59 6.98
C VAL A 50 -2.56 3.84 7.83
N GLN A 51 -3.26 4.95 7.56
CA GLN A 51 -3.14 6.16 8.38
C GLN A 51 -3.66 5.95 9.82
N LYS A 52 -4.75 5.21 9.98
CA LYS A 52 -5.29 4.85 11.30
C LYS A 52 -4.29 3.98 12.06
N ASP A 53 -3.80 2.91 11.44
CA ASP A 53 -2.85 1.98 12.04
C ASP A 53 -1.52 2.67 12.39
N ALA A 54 -1.06 3.61 11.54
CA ALA A 54 0.10 4.44 11.84
C ALA A 54 -0.09 5.27 13.12
N ARG A 55 -1.26 5.91 13.28
CA ARG A 55 -1.57 6.69 14.50
C ARG A 55 -1.60 5.80 15.73
N GLU A 56 -2.31 4.69 15.67
CA GLU A 56 -2.39 3.74 16.78
C GLU A 56 -1.02 3.18 17.16
N LEU A 57 -0.17 2.88 16.18
CA LEU A 57 1.20 2.42 16.43
C LEU A 57 2.04 3.51 17.10
N VAL A 58 1.99 4.74 16.59
CA VAL A 58 2.73 5.88 17.17
C VAL A 58 2.26 6.15 18.60
N ASP A 59 0.96 6.10 18.87
CA ASP A 59 0.41 6.31 20.21
C ASP A 59 0.87 5.21 21.17
N LYS A 60 0.86 3.94 20.74
CA LYS A 60 1.38 2.82 21.54
C LYS A 60 2.88 2.96 21.83
N VAL A 61 3.69 3.31 20.83
CA VAL A 61 5.14 3.49 20.98
C VAL A 61 5.44 4.68 21.91
N ARG A 62 4.66 5.76 21.81
CA ARG A 62 4.81 6.95 22.69
C ARG A 62 4.37 6.70 24.12
N ALA A 63 3.38 5.83 24.32
CA ALA A 63 2.90 5.44 25.64
C ALA A 63 3.89 4.52 26.38
N ASP A 64 4.83 3.87 25.68
CA ASP A 64 5.88 3.08 26.31
C ASP A 64 6.91 3.99 27.00
N GLU A 65 6.85 4.03 28.33
CA GLU A 65 7.74 4.86 29.15
C GLU A 65 9.23 4.55 28.93
N ARG A 66 9.58 3.29 28.64
CA ARG A 66 10.96 2.85 28.43
C ARG A 66 11.49 3.38 27.10
N PHE A 67 10.65 3.34 26.06
CA PHE A 67 10.98 3.93 24.76
C PHE A 67 11.14 5.45 24.87
N ARG A 68 10.22 6.12 25.57
CA ARG A 68 10.29 7.56 25.79
C ARG A 68 11.54 7.97 26.58
N ALA A 69 11.87 7.22 27.64
CA ALA A 69 13.08 7.44 28.41
C ALA A 69 14.33 7.29 27.53
N ALA A 70 14.37 6.26 26.67
CA ALA A 70 15.47 6.05 25.73
C ALA A 70 15.64 7.20 24.72
N MET A 71 14.52 7.76 24.25
CA MET A 71 14.54 8.92 23.34
C MET A 71 15.06 10.20 23.98
N GLN A 72 14.95 10.35 25.30
CA GLN A 72 15.37 11.55 26.04
C GLN A 72 16.77 11.43 26.63
N ALA A 73 17.06 10.30 27.26
CA ALA A 73 18.29 10.05 28.02
C ALA A 73 19.29 9.15 27.28
N GLY A 74 18.92 8.63 26.11
CA GLY A 74 19.69 7.60 25.40
C GLY A 74 19.31 6.18 25.80
N VAL A 75 19.74 5.21 25.00
CA VAL A 75 19.47 3.78 25.26
C VAL A 75 20.32 3.30 26.43
N LEU A 76 19.67 2.71 27.42
CA LEU A 76 20.27 2.09 28.59
C LEU A 76 19.96 0.58 28.58
N PRO A 77 20.76 -0.27 29.24
CA PRO A 77 20.53 -1.71 29.23
C PRO A 77 19.11 -2.14 29.64
N GLU A 78 18.49 -1.40 30.57
CA GLU A 78 17.13 -1.66 31.06
C GLU A 78 16.01 -1.33 30.06
N ASN A 79 16.25 -0.44 29.09
CA ASN A 79 15.26 -0.03 28.10
C ASN A 79 15.57 -0.54 26.68
N ASP A 80 16.75 -1.11 26.48
CA ASP A 80 17.25 -1.54 25.19
C ASP A 80 16.33 -2.52 24.45
N SER A 81 15.85 -3.55 25.15
CA SER A 81 14.92 -4.53 24.58
C SER A 81 13.61 -3.90 24.12
N ALA A 82 13.05 -2.97 24.91
CA ALA A 82 11.83 -2.25 24.57
C ALA A 82 12.04 -1.32 23.37
N VAL A 83 13.22 -0.71 23.25
CA VAL A 83 13.58 0.12 22.09
C VAL A 83 13.63 -0.72 20.82
N LEU A 84 14.35 -1.85 20.86
CA LEU A 84 14.46 -2.76 19.73
C LEU A 84 13.09 -3.34 19.33
N GLU A 85 12.25 -3.72 20.29
CA GLU A 85 10.90 -4.22 20.03
C GLU A 85 10.03 -3.18 19.33
N ASN A 86 10.06 -1.92 19.79
CA ASN A 86 9.29 -0.84 19.19
C ASN A 86 9.80 -0.48 17.79
N LEU A 87 11.12 -0.46 17.57
CA LEU A 87 11.70 -0.28 16.23
C LEU A 87 11.33 -1.42 15.29
N TRP A 88 11.37 -2.67 15.76
CA TRP A 88 10.94 -3.83 14.99
C TRP A 88 9.47 -3.73 14.57
N LYS A 89 8.56 -3.32 15.46
CA LYS A 89 7.16 -3.06 15.11
C LYS A 89 7.02 -1.98 14.03
N MET A 90 7.75 -0.88 14.16
CA MET A 90 7.75 0.20 13.17
C MET A 90 8.26 -0.27 11.80
N PHE A 91 9.33 -1.06 11.75
CA PHE A 91 9.85 -1.60 10.49
C PHE A 91 8.86 -2.56 9.82
N ASN A 92 8.20 -3.44 10.60
CA ASN A 92 7.15 -4.31 10.05
C ASN A 92 5.94 -3.55 9.52
N PHE A 93 5.59 -2.44 10.17
CA PHE A 93 4.55 -1.55 9.66
C PHE A 93 4.94 -0.95 8.30
N TYR A 94 6.14 -0.38 8.17
CA TYR A 94 6.61 0.14 6.89
C TYR A 94 6.69 -0.94 5.80
N VAL A 95 7.14 -2.16 6.12
CA VAL A 95 7.12 -3.28 5.16
C VAL A 95 5.71 -3.63 4.71
N SER A 96 4.73 -3.58 5.62
CA SER A 96 3.33 -3.82 5.26
C SER A 96 2.81 -2.77 4.27
N VAL A 97 3.18 -1.50 4.46
CA VAL A 97 2.88 -0.43 3.50
C VAL A 97 3.60 -0.64 2.17
N PHE A 98 4.86 -1.07 2.20
CA PHE A 98 5.64 -1.40 1.00
C PHE A 98 4.96 -2.51 0.18
N ARG A 99 4.60 -3.63 0.79
CA ARG A 99 3.89 -4.72 0.11
C ARG A 99 2.56 -4.27 -0.51
N GLN A 100 1.79 -3.45 0.21
CA GLN A 100 0.55 -2.88 -0.33
C GLN A 100 0.81 -1.94 -1.51
N SER A 101 1.92 -1.20 -1.50
CA SER A 101 2.32 -0.35 -2.62
C SER A 101 2.72 -1.16 -3.86
N GLU A 102 3.42 -2.28 -3.68
CA GLU A 102 3.81 -3.19 -4.77
C GLU A 102 2.62 -3.90 -5.41
N ALA A 103 1.52 -4.05 -4.66
CA ALA A 103 0.26 -4.63 -5.13
C ALA A 103 -0.72 -3.57 -5.71
N ASP A 104 -0.26 -2.36 -6.01
CA ASP A 104 -1.08 -1.23 -6.47
C ASP A 104 -2.27 -0.88 -5.54
N GLY A 105 -2.17 -1.29 -4.26
CA GLY A 105 -3.20 -1.13 -3.24
C GLY A 105 -3.26 0.26 -2.62
N LEU A 106 -2.29 1.13 -2.95
CA LEU A 106 -2.16 2.49 -2.43
C LEU A 106 -1.95 3.49 -3.57
N SER A 107 -2.31 4.76 -3.35
CA SER A 107 -2.07 5.80 -4.36
C SER A 107 -0.58 6.16 -4.46
N PRO A 108 -0.05 6.48 -5.65
CA PRO A 108 1.36 6.84 -5.81
C PRO A 108 1.81 8.01 -4.93
N GLN A 109 0.94 9.01 -4.73
CA GLN A 109 1.22 10.17 -3.89
C GLN A 109 1.38 9.78 -2.41
N PHE A 110 0.54 8.85 -1.94
CA PHE A 110 0.60 8.35 -0.58
C PHE A 110 1.89 7.53 -0.35
N VAL A 111 2.21 6.64 -1.28
CA VAL A 111 3.46 5.84 -1.27
C VAL A 111 4.69 6.75 -1.26
N ALA A 112 4.71 7.80 -2.08
CA ALA A 112 5.81 8.76 -2.11
C ALA A 112 6.03 9.48 -0.77
N SER A 113 4.94 9.81 -0.05
CA SER A 113 5.06 10.39 1.30
C SER A 113 5.66 9.39 2.29
N PHE A 114 5.12 8.17 2.33
CA PHE A 114 5.59 7.12 3.24
C PHE A 114 7.05 6.73 2.98
N ARG A 115 7.44 6.66 1.71
CA ARG A 115 8.83 6.45 1.30
C ARG A 115 9.77 7.51 1.88
N ARG A 116 9.42 8.79 1.74
CA ARG A 116 10.22 9.90 2.29
C ARG A 116 10.31 9.82 3.81
N ASP A 117 9.19 9.56 4.49
CA ASP A 117 9.13 9.46 5.94
C ASP A 117 9.98 8.29 6.46
N PHE A 118 9.89 7.13 5.80
CA PHE A 118 10.72 5.98 6.11
C PHE A 118 12.21 6.27 5.94
N CYS A 119 12.62 6.87 4.81
CA CYS A 119 14.03 7.17 4.56
C CYS A 119 14.60 8.19 5.56
N ALA A 120 13.83 9.21 5.92
CA ALA A 120 14.22 10.14 6.98
C ALA A 120 14.26 9.45 8.36
N PHE A 121 13.37 8.51 8.63
CA PHE A 121 13.31 7.76 9.88
C PHE A 121 14.54 6.87 10.07
N VAL A 122 14.92 6.07 9.06
CA VAL A 122 16.08 5.15 9.17
C VAL A 122 17.43 5.85 9.20
N GLN A 123 17.50 7.13 8.82
CA GLN A 123 18.71 7.95 8.93
C GLN A 123 18.94 8.49 10.35
N LYS A 124 17.95 8.42 11.25
CA LYS A 124 18.12 8.86 12.65
C LYS A 124 19.12 7.92 13.36
N PRO A 125 20.13 8.42 14.10
CA PRO A 125 21.19 7.60 14.67
C PRO A 125 20.69 6.40 15.49
N LEU A 126 19.71 6.63 16.37
CA LEU A 126 19.09 5.56 17.18
C LEU A 126 18.44 4.47 16.30
N VAL A 127 17.75 4.89 15.25
CA VAL A 127 17.01 3.99 14.36
C VAL A 127 17.98 3.22 13.47
N ALA A 128 19.03 3.87 12.98
CA ALA A 128 20.10 3.23 12.21
C ALA A 128 20.82 2.15 13.03
N GLN A 129 21.19 2.47 14.27
CA GLN A 129 21.78 1.48 15.19
C GLN A 129 20.81 0.34 15.50
N GLY A 130 19.54 0.65 15.76
CA GLY A 130 18.52 -0.36 15.98
C GLY A 130 18.32 -1.26 14.75
N TRP A 131 18.34 -0.70 13.53
CA TRP A 131 18.29 -1.47 12.29
C TRP A 131 19.45 -2.47 12.21
N ASP A 132 20.68 -2.03 12.44
CA ASP A 132 21.85 -2.91 12.36
C ASP A 132 21.81 -4.02 13.40
N ARG A 133 21.33 -3.72 14.61
CA ARG A 133 21.18 -4.71 15.68
C ARG A 133 20.07 -5.72 15.38
N LEU A 134 18.92 -5.27 14.89
CA LEU A 134 17.82 -6.15 14.49
C LEU A 134 18.22 -7.02 13.29
N ARG A 135 18.99 -6.48 12.34
CA ARG A 135 19.57 -7.25 11.23
C ARG A 135 20.55 -8.30 11.72
N ALA A 136 21.47 -7.92 12.61
CA ALA A 136 22.45 -8.86 13.18
C ALA A 136 21.79 -9.97 14.01
N ALA A 137 20.61 -9.71 14.56
CA ALA A 137 19.78 -10.67 15.28
C ALA A 137 18.82 -11.47 14.39
N ASP A 138 18.91 -11.34 13.05
CA ASP A 138 18.04 -12.01 12.07
C ASP A 138 16.53 -11.70 12.24
N GLN A 139 16.21 -10.52 12.78
CA GLN A 139 14.83 -10.05 12.97
C GLN A 139 14.32 -9.20 11.80
N LEU A 140 15.21 -8.79 10.89
CA LEU A 140 14.87 -8.13 9.63
C LEU A 140 15.05 -9.13 8.49
N GLY A 141 13.94 -9.49 7.83
CA GLY A 141 13.97 -10.40 6.69
C GLY A 141 14.26 -9.69 5.37
N ALA A 142 14.23 -10.48 4.28
CA ALA A 142 14.50 -10.00 2.93
C ALA A 142 13.61 -8.82 2.49
N ASP A 143 12.34 -8.81 2.93
CA ASP A 143 11.40 -7.74 2.55
C ASP A 143 11.74 -6.39 3.20
N GLN A 144 12.24 -6.39 4.44
CA GLN A 144 12.73 -5.18 5.10
C GLN A 144 13.93 -4.62 4.32
N GLU A 145 14.88 -5.48 3.96
CA GLU A 145 16.07 -5.08 3.21
C GLU A 145 15.71 -4.59 1.80
N GLU A 146 14.82 -5.29 1.11
CA GLU A 146 14.36 -4.91 -0.22
C GLU A 146 13.61 -3.58 -0.21
N MET A 147 12.72 -3.38 0.76
CA MET A 147 12.06 -2.10 0.98
C MET A 147 13.10 -1.00 1.15
N ARG A 148 14.09 -1.18 2.05
CA ARG A 148 15.12 -0.18 2.29
C ARG A 148 15.92 0.14 1.03
N ARG A 149 16.34 -0.89 0.29
CA ARG A 149 17.09 -0.75 -0.97
C ARG A 149 16.30 0.03 -2.03
N ARG A 150 15.00 -0.25 -2.18
CA ARG A 150 14.17 0.38 -3.22
C ARG A 150 13.65 1.75 -2.83
N TRP A 151 13.31 1.94 -1.57
CA TRP A 151 12.77 3.20 -1.07
C TRP A 151 13.87 4.22 -0.80
N CYS A 152 15.04 3.80 -0.33
CA CYS A 152 16.14 4.70 0.06
C CYS A 152 17.43 4.39 -0.74
N PRO A 153 17.42 4.60 -2.07
CA PRO A 153 18.61 4.45 -2.90
C PRO A 153 19.66 5.51 -2.59
#